data_AF-A0A971FI43-F1
#
_entry.id   AF-A0A971FI43-F1
#
_cell.length_a   1.000
_cell.length_b   1.000
_cell.length_c   1.000
_cell.angle_alpha   90.00
_cell.angle_beta   90.00
_cell.angle_gamma   90.00
#
_symmetry.space_group_name_H-M   'P 1'
#
loop_
_entity.id
_entity.type
_entity.pdbx_description
1 polymer ?
#
loop_
_entity_poly.entity_id
_entity_poly.type
_entity_poly.pdbx_seq_one_letter_code
_entity_poly.pdbx_strand_id
1 'polypeptide(L)'
;MAIDLERRRAVMARSRKLGHCVCNPRHPCPCPTFLEENVCPCAGERPPARSKEAALTRHVRKAGCASKIGQADLLRVLSKLPPVTDPNVLVGTAAGDDAGIYRLDSSHALVQTVDVFTPCVDDPYLFGQIAAANSVSDVYAMGGRPVTALSIVGFPIEILDDTILEAILRGGMDKLNEADCALIGGHSINDEEIKFGFAVTGLIETTPDLLSGGSKAVLRDRAQPGDLLVLTKPLGTGVIAFAAQLGLVDEETLAEAGRWMAALNREAAELMVRHGAHACTDVTGFGLAGHLVAMARGSGVLAEIDLSRTPVFAAAAEGLARGVYGGGVDRNQAYAMARVRLDEDADPAQAAILYDPQTSGGLLVALPPEAAACFVDDLQGRGNEAVAIIGRILENPEPESDMVVRVINARLQRLVGRRAVIDPGALPARESTTETGPVSFDMLSCCDHPPDLHEGIDQNQNHPQPAAKAIAANEENTMDTAQQDALALFSEFMKAANAPGRIDGRHKKLMAIALSIAHHCHPCLKIHLQSAVQLGIPAEEID
;
A
#
# COMPACT_ATOMS: atom_id res chain seq x y z
N MET A 1 0.99 -34.20 -17.50
CA MET A 1 2.09 -35.13 -17.15
C MET A 1 1.49 -36.40 -16.58
N ALA A 2 2.05 -37.58 -16.91
CA ALA A 2 1.67 -38.82 -16.22
C ALA A 2 2.14 -38.75 -14.75
N ILE A 3 1.25 -39.12 -13.82
CA ILE A 3 1.57 -39.14 -12.38
C ILE A 3 2.55 -40.28 -12.10
N ASP A 4 3.72 -39.96 -11.55
CA ASP A 4 4.67 -40.94 -11.05
C ASP A 4 4.25 -41.40 -9.63
N LEU A 5 3.47 -42.47 -9.59
CA LEU A 5 2.92 -43.01 -8.34
C LEU A 5 4.00 -43.56 -7.40
N GLU A 6 5.14 -44.01 -7.93
CA GLU A 6 6.24 -44.52 -7.12
C GLU A 6 6.91 -43.37 -6.37
N ARG A 7 7.26 -42.31 -7.10
CA ARG A 7 7.81 -41.07 -6.53
C ARG A 7 6.85 -40.44 -5.53
N ARG A 8 5.55 -40.35 -5.87
CA ARG A 8 4.50 -39.85 -4.98
C ARG A 8 4.51 -40.59 -3.65
N ARG A 9 4.45 -41.94 -3.68
CA ARG A 9 4.45 -42.77 -2.47
C ARG A 9 5.71 -42.57 -1.64
N ALA A 10 6.89 -42.57 -2.27
CA ALA A 10 8.17 -42.39 -1.59
C ALA A 10 8.25 -41.03 -0.88
N VAL A 11 7.83 -39.96 -1.57
CA VAL A 11 7.84 -38.60 -1.03
C VAL A 11 6.82 -38.44 0.08
N MET A 12 5.59 -38.92 -0.10
CA MET A 12 4.55 -38.86 0.94
C MET A 12 4.93 -39.67 2.18
N ALA A 13 5.55 -40.85 2.02
CA ALA A 13 6.05 -41.64 3.15
C ALA A 13 7.11 -40.88 3.94
N ARG A 14 8.04 -40.21 3.25
CA ARG A 14 9.04 -39.34 3.88
C ARG A 14 8.39 -38.16 4.62
N SER A 15 7.45 -37.46 3.99
CA SER A 15 6.72 -36.33 4.60
C SER A 15 5.95 -36.77 5.85
N ARG A 16 5.26 -37.91 5.81
CA ARG A 16 4.55 -38.47 6.98
C ARG A 16 5.50 -38.79 8.13
N LYS A 17 6.68 -39.35 7.83
CA LYS A 17 7.72 -39.62 8.84
C LYS A 17 8.23 -38.34 9.51
N LEU A 18 8.29 -37.23 8.78
CA LEU A 18 8.71 -35.92 9.31
C LEU A 18 7.58 -35.18 10.06
N GLY A 19 6.33 -35.64 9.96
CA GLY A 19 5.17 -34.98 10.55
C GLY A 19 4.64 -33.77 9.77
N HIS A 20 5.24 -33.43 8.61
CA HIS A 20 4.83 -32.28 7.80
C HIS A 20 5.07 -32.51 6.29
N CYS A 21 4.45 -31.69 5.43
CA CYS A 21 4.74 -31.65 4.00
C CYS A 21 6.20 -31.23 3.81
N VAL A 22 6.96 -31.95 2.98
CA VAL A 22 8.33 -31.54 2.61
C VAL A 22 8.30 -30.25 1.76
N CYS A 23 7.19 -30.00 1.06
CA CYS A 23 6.93 -28.78 0.31
C CYS A 23 6.68 -27.56 1.19
N ASN A 24 6.02 -27.76 2.32
CA ASN A 24 5.52 -26.71 3.18
C ASN A 24 5.46 -27.26 4.62
N PRO A 25 6.47 -26.94 5.46
CA PRO A 25 6.53 -27.41 6.83
C PRO A 25 5.36 -26.96 7.72
N ARG A 26 4.52 -26.01 7.27
CA ARG A 26 3.32 -25.56 8.00
C ARG A 26 2.11 -26.50 7.84
N HIS A 27 2.16 -27.43 6.90
CA HIS A 27 1.04 -28.36 6.64
C HIS A 27 1.43 -29.81 6.95
N PRO A 28 0.48 -30.65 7.40
CA PRO A 28 0.69 -32.08 7.52
C PRO A 28 0.77 -32.77 6.14
N CYS A 29 1.13 -34.04 6.11
CA CYS A 29 1.01 -34.90 4.93
C CYS A 29 -0.02 -36.01 5.18
N PRO A 30 -1.07 -36.17 4.36
CA PRO A 30 -1.40 -35.38 3.16
C PRO A 30 -1.76 -33.92 3.49
N CYS A 31 -1.33 -33.00 2.62
CA CYS A 31 -1.65 -31.58 2.73
C CYS A 31 -3.05 -31.28 2.14
N PRO A 32 -3.65 -30.09 2.40
CA PRO A 32 -4.93 -29.70 1.82
C PRO A 32 -4.99 -29.87 0.29
N THR A 33 -3.95 -29.43 -0.43
CA THR A 33 -3.84 -29.61 -1.89
C THR A 33 -3.96 -31.08 -2.33
N PHE A 34 -3.37 -32.02 -1.58
CA PHE A 34 -3.49 -33.44 -1.92
C PHE A 34 -4.90 -33.96 -1.64
N LEU A 35 -5.51 -33.52 -0.55
CA LEU A 35 -6.86 -33.94 -0.16
C LEU A 35 -7.92 -33.42 -1.13
N GLU A 36 -7.79 -32.17 -1.56
CA GLU A 36 -8.73 -31.49 -2.44
C GLU A 36 -8.53 -31.88 -3.92
N GLU A 37 -7.28 -32.04 -4.36
CA GLU A 37 -6.95 -32.13 -5.78
C GLU A 37 -6.38 -33.49 -6.21
N ASN A 38 -6.04 -34.36 -5.26
CA ASN A 38 -5.28 -35.59 -5.52
C ASN A 38 -3.95 -35.35 -6.26
N VAL A 39 -3.33 -34.20 -5.99
CA VAL A 39 -2.04 -33.76 -6.54
C VAL A 39 -1.03 -33.62 -5.41
N CYS A 40 0.18 -34.13 -5.61
CA CYS A 40 1.29 -34.01 -4.66
C CYS A 40 2.40 -33.10 -5.21
N PRO A 41 2.39 -31.78 -4.90
CA PRO A 41 3.45 -30.86 -5.35
C PRO A 41 4.86 -31.30 -4.93
N CYS A 42 5.00 -31.92 -3.75
CA CYS A 42 6.27 -32.48 -3.29
C CYS A 42 6.87 -33.53 -4.25
N ALA A 43 6.02 -34.25 -4.98
CA ALA A 43 6.41 -35.27 -5.92
C ALA A 43 6.71 -34.69 -7.31
N GLY A 44 6.67 -33.36 -7.48
CA GLY A 44 6.82 -32.69 -8.77
C GLY A 44 5.56 -32.76 -9.64
N GLU A 45 4.42 -33.09 -9.04
CA GLU A 45 3.13 -33.07 -9.73
C GLU A 45 2.58 -31.66 -9.73
N ARG A 46 1.87 -31.31 -10.80
CA ARG A 46 1.22 -30.00 -10.93
C ARG A 46 -0.27 -30.22 -11.04
N PRO A 47 -1.09 -29.40 -10.36
CA PRO A 47 -2.51 -29.41 -10.64
C PRO A 47 -2.74 -29.00 -12.10
N PRO A 48 -3.82 -29.47 -12.74
CA PRO A 48 -4.23 -28.91 -14.02
C PRO A 48 -4.39 -27.39 -13.85
N ALA A 49 -3.86 -26.58 -14.78
CA ALA A 49 -3.94 -25.12 -14.71
C ALA A 49 -5.39 -24.70 -14.42
N ARG A 50 -5.59 -24.04 -13.27
CA ARG A 50 -6.93 -23.87 -12.68
C ARG A 50 -7.73 -22.71 -13.28
N SER A 51 -7.09 -21.81 -14.01
CA SER A 51 -7.77 -20.66 -14.61
C SER A 51 -7.06 -20.17 -15.87
N LYS A 52 -7.82 -20.01 -16.96
CA LYS A 52 -7.44 -19.21 -18.13
C LYS A 52 -7.95 -17.76 -18.02
N GLU A 53 -8.73 -17.44 -16.99
CA GLU A 53 -9.36 -16.14 -16.88
C GLU A 53 -8.36 -15.12 -16.37
N ALA A 54 -8.19 -14.07 -17.16
CA ALA A 54 -7.31 -12.94 -16.92
C ALA A 54 -7.84 -11.97 -15.84
N ALA A 55 -8.68 -12.40 -14.88
CA ALA A 55 -9.22 -11.49 -13.87
C ALA A 55 -8.21 -11.20 -12.74
N LEU A 56 -7.02 -10.68 -13.10
CA LEU A 56 -5.86 -10.55 -12.21
C LEU A 56 -6.16 -9.72 -10.94
N THR A 57 -7.02 -8.71 -11.04
CA THR A 57 -7.38 -7.88 -9.87
C THR A 57 -8.09 -8.69 -8.78
N ARG A 58 -8.81 -9.75 -9.15
CA ARG A 58 -9.51 -10.65 -8.21
C ARG A 58 -8.57 -11.66 -7.54
N HIS A 59 -7.36 -11.83 -8.08
CA HIS A 59 -6.36 -12.75 -7.54
C HIS A 59 -5.44 -12.10 -6.49
N VAL A 60 -5.69 -10.85 -6.09
CA VAL A 60 -4.85 -10.12 -5.13
C VAL A 60 -5.65 -9.46 -4.02
N ARG A 61 -5.08 -9.42 -2.82
CA ARG A 61 -5.71 -8.80 -1.64
C ARG A 61 -5.85 -7.28 -1.75
N LYS A 62 -4.90 -6.62 -2.41
CA LYS A 62 -4.87 -5.18 -2.65
C LYS A 62 -4.39 -4.96 -4.08
N ALA A 63 -5.14 -4.22 -4.88
CA ALA A 63 -4.75 -3.93 -6.26
C ALA A 63 -3.73 -2.77 -6.33
N GLY A 64 -2.79 -2.86 -7.28
CA GLY A 64 -1.87 -1.76 -7.59
C GLY A 64 -0.99 -1.31 -6.43
N CYS A 65 -0.66 -0.01 -6.40
CA CYS A 65 0.17 0.59 -5.35
C CYS A 65 -0.48 0.59 -3.96
N ALA A 66 -1.77 0.27 -3.82
CA ALA A 66 -2.39 0.09 -2.50
C ALA A 66 -1.75 -1.08 -1.71
N SER A 67 -1.10 -2.02 -2.41
CA SER A 67 -0.33 -3.13 -1.82
C SER A 67 0.90 -2.72 -1.02
N LYS A 68 1.42 -1.50 -1.19
CA LYS A 68 2.60 -1.00 -0.48
C LYS A 68 2.37 -0.91 1.04
N ILE A 69 3.47 -1.03 1.79
CA ILE A 69 3.51 -0.75 3.24
C ILE A 69 3.14 0.72 3.45
N GLY A 70 2.35 1.01 4.48
CA GLY A 70 1.96 2.39 4.79
C GLY A 70 3.16 3.27 5.13
N GLN A 71 3.12 4.55 4.75
CA GLN A 71 4.23 5.49 4.93
C GLN A 71 4.68 5.59 6.39
N ALA A 72 3.73 5.63 7.34
CA ALA A 72 4.00 5.68 8.77
C ALA A 72 4.82 4.47 9.26
N ASP A 73 4.45 3.27 8.81
CA ASP A 73 5.14 2.04 9.18
C ASP A 73 6.55 1.97 8.60
N LEU A 74 6.68 2.37 7.33
CA LEU A 74 7.96 2.39 6.65
C LEU A 74 8.93 3.39 7.30
N LEU A 75 8.50 4.62 7.55
CA LEU A 75 9.31 5.65 8.22
C LEU A 75 9.76 5.20 9.62
N ARG A 76 8.87 4.55 10.38
CA ARG A 76 9.20 4.03 11.72
C ARG A 76 10.30 2.96 11.70
N VAL A 77 10.39 2.17 10.63
CA VAL A 77 11.45 1.17 10.46
C VAL A 77 12.73 1.82 9.95
N LEU A 78 12.65 2.63 8.89
CA LEU A 78 13.82 3.24 8.25
C LEU A 78 14.57 4.22 9.16
N SER A 79 13.86 4.98 10.01
CA SER A 79 14.46 5.90 10.99
C SER A 79 15.35 5.23 12.04
N LYS A 80 15.30 3.89 12.16
CA LYS A 80 16.13 3.11 13.09
C LYS A 80 17.39 2.55 12.44
N LEU A 81 17.51 2.68 11.12
CA LEU A 81 18.67 2.18 10.38
C LEU A 81 19.84 3.18 10.47
N PRO A 82 21.09 2.70 10.43
CA PRO A 82 22.24 3.59 10.40
C PRO A 82 22.21 4.46 9.14
N PRO A 83 22.64 5.74 9.24
CA PRO A 83 22.72 6.60 8.08
C PRO A 83 23.77 6.08 7.10
N VAL A 84 23.54 6.33 5.81
CA VAL A 84 24.54 6.08 4.76
C VAL A 84 25.58 7.20 4.81
N THR A 85 26.86 6.84 4.93
CA THR A 85 27.97 7.80 5.10
C THR A 85 28.89 7.92 3.89
N ASP A 86 28.62 7.18 2.80
CA ASP A 86 29.38 7.29 1.56
C ASP A 86 29.18 8.68 0.94
N PRO A 87 30.25 9.48 0.73
CA PRO A 87 30.15 10.83 0.17
C PRO A 87 29.64 10.88 -1.28
N ASN A 88 29.62 9.76 -2.00
CA ASN A 88 29.05 9.68 -3.34
C ASN A 88 27.53 9.50 -3.33
N VAL A 89 26.91 9.25 -2.17
CA VAL A 89 25.45 9.20 -2.05
C VAL A 89 24.93 10.63 -1.91
N LEU A 90 24.29 11.11 -2.98
CA LEU A 90 23.83 12.49 -3.13
C LEU A 90 22.41 12.65 -2.58
N VAL A 91 21.58 11.62 -2.80
CA VAL A 91 20.24 11.47 -2.23
C VAL A 91 20.13 10.05 -1.69
N GLY A 92 19.84 9.92 -0.40
CA GLY A 92 19.88 8.66 0.34
C GLY A 92 18.67 8.41 1.24
N THR A 93 18.72 7.31 1.99
CA THR A 93 17.58 6.68 2.69
C THR A 93 17.01 7.44 3.90
N ALA A 94 17.75 8.38 4.50
CA ALA A 94 17.33 9.01 5.76
C ALA A 94 16.08 9.92 5.61
N ALA A 95 15.78 10.36 4.38
CA ALA A 95 14.57 11.13 4.04
C ALA A 95 14.19 10.97 2.55
N GLY A 96 14.46 9.79 1.97
CA GLY A 96 14.55 9.55 0.53
C GLY A 96 13.57 10.33 -0.35
N ASP A 97 14.13 10.93 -1.40
CA ASP A 97 13.38 11.35 -2.58
C ASP A 97 12.88 10.11 -3.34
N ASP A 98 12.23 10.28 -4.49
CA ASP A 98 11.61 9.16 -5.22
C ASP A 98 12.62 8.08 -5.66
N ALA A 99 13.90 8.46 -5.82
CA ALA A 99 14.99 7.53 -6.11
C ALA A 99 16.29 7.88 -5.38
N GLY A 100 17.17 6.89 -5.22
CA GLY A 100 18.53 7.12 -4.74
C GLY A 100 19.42 7.72 -5.83
N ILE A 101 20.23 8.71 -5.48
CA ILE A 101 21.20 9.32 -6.41
C ILE A 101 22.62 9.03 -5.96
N TYR A 102 23.41 8.40 -6.83
CA TYR A 102 24.80 8.03 -6.57
C TYR A 102 25.75 8.67 -7.59
N ARG A 103 26.73 9.43 -7.14
CA ARG A 103 27.73 10.09 -7.99
C ARG A 103 28.65 9.06 -8.63
N LEU A 104 28.76 9.09 -9.95
CA LEU A 104 29.75 8.29 -10.69
C LEU A 104 31.04 9.07 -10.91
N ASP A 105 30.91 10.29 -11.38
CA ASP A 105 32.02 11.18 -11.70
C ASP A 105 31.61 12.66 -11.53
N SER A 106 32.41 13.60 -12.03
CA SER A 106 32.16 15.04 -11.93
C SER A 106 30.93 15.54 -12.70
N SER A 107 30.42 14.74 -13.64
CA SER A 107 29.41 15.10 -14.63
C SER A 107 28.21 14.15 -14.69
N HIS A 108 28.27 13.01 -14.00
CA HIS A 108 27.21 12.01 -14.04
C HIS A 108 26.89 11.44 -12.66
N ALA A 109 25.60 11.18 -12.44
CA ALA A 109 25.10 10.36 -11.34
C ALA A 109 24.13 9.29 -11.83
N LEU A 110 24.14 8.15 -11.14
CA LEU A 110 23.10 7.14 -11.23
C LEU A 110 21.86 7.61 -10.51
N VAL A 111 20.71 7.27 -11.06
CA VAL A 111 19.42 7.27 -10.37
C VAL A 111 19.00 5.82 -10.23
N GLN A 112 18.79 5.34 -9.00
CA GLN A 112 18.42 3.96 -8.75
C GLN A 112 17.09 3.91 -8.02
N THR A 113 16.16 3.15 -8.57
CA THR A 113 14.87 2.86 -7.96
C THR A 113 14.50 1.39 -8.14
N VAL A 114 13.58 0.92 -7.31
CA VAL A 114 12.93 -0.38 -7.45
C VAL A 114 11.49 -0.26 -7.01
N ASP A 115 10.59 -0.75 -7.84
CA ASP A 115 9.17 -0.72 -7.51
C ASP A 115 8.48 -2.00 -7.99
N VAL A 116 7.73 -2.63 -7.08
CA VAL A 116 7.06 -3.92 -7.28
C VAL A 116 5.69 -3.87 -6.60
N PHE A 117 4.65 -4.27 -7.32
CA PHE A 117 3.28 -4.27 -6.81
C PHE A 117 2.43 -5.36 -7.46
N THR A 118 1.22 -5.50 -6.95
CA THR A 118 0.20 -6.45 -7.39
C THR A 118 -0.61 -5.90 -8.58
N PRO A 119 -1.20 -6.76 -9.44
CA PRO A 119 -2.11 -6.34 -10.51
C PRO A 119 -3.12 -5.26 -10.13
N CYS A 120 -3.24 -4.23 -10.97
CA CYS A 120 -4.22 -3.14 -10.88
C CYS A 120 -5.26 -3.17 -12.02
N VAL A 121 -5.03 -4.04 -13.00
CA VAL A 121 -5.91 -4.29 -14.15
C VAL A 121 -5.95 -5.79 -14.38
N ASP A 122 -6.98 -6.24 -15.10
CA ASP A 122 -7.16 -7.65 -15.42
C ASP A 122 -6.28 -8.08 -16.61
N ASP A 123 -6.14 -7.25 -17.65
CA ASP A 123 -5.28 -7.59 -18.79
C ASP A 123 -3.79 -7.76 -18.34
N PRO A 124 -3.18 -8.95 -18.50
CA PRO A 124 -1.82 -9.21 -18.03
C PRO A 124 -0.77 -8.41 -18.80
N TYR A 125 -0.96 -8.22 -20.10
CA TYR A 125 -0.05 -7.44 -20.93
C TYR A 125 -0.08 -5.96 -20.53
N LEU A 126 -1.28 -5.41 -20.32
CA LEU A 126 -1.44 -4.05 -19.81
C LEU A 126 -0.87 -3.90 -18.40
N PHE A 127 -1.05 -4.88 -17.52
CA PHE A 127 -0.41 -4.86 -16.20
C PHE A 127 1.11 -4.80 -16.31
N GLY A 128 1.70 -5.59 -17.21
CA GLY A 128 3.13 -5.52 -17.53
C GLY A 128 3.57 -4.11 -17.95
N GLN A 129 2.82 -3.47 -18.84
CA GLN A 129 3.09 -2.09 -19.27
C GLN A 129 3.00 -1.10 -18.11
N ILE A 130 1.97 -1.22 -17.26
CA ILE A 130 1.79 -0.35 -16.09
C ILE A 130 2.94 -0.51 -15.09
N ALA A 131 3.36 -1.75 -14.83
CA ALA A 131 4.49 -2.04 -13.96
C ALA A 131 5.79 -1.39 -14.47
N ALA A 132 6.07 -1.52 -15.77
CA ALA A 132 7.21 -0.85 -16.38
C ALA A 132 7.12 0.68 -16.29
N ALA A 133 5.97 1.26 -16.64
CA ALA A 133 5.75 2.71 -16.60
C ALA A 133 5.90 3.27 -15.17
N ASN A 134 5.39 2.56 -14.17
CA ASN A 134 5.57 2.90 -12.76
C ASN A 134 7.05 2.81 -12.35
N SER A 135 7.75 1.72 -12.64
CA SER A 135 9.14 1.54 -12.19
C SER A 135 10.12 2.53 -12.81
N VAL A 136 9.84 3.08 -14.00
CA VAL A 136 10.68 4.15 -14.58
C VAL A 136 10.26 5.55 -14.12
N SER A 137 9.12 5.69 -13.45
CA SER A 137 8.53 6.98 -13.08
C SER A 137 9.40 7.75 -12.09
N ASP A 138 9.97 7.09 -11.08
CA ASP A 138 10.86 7.76 -10.12
C ASP A 138 12.09 8.36 -10.82
N VAL A 139 12.62 7.67 -11.84
CA VAL A 139 13.75 8.21 -12.63
C VAL A 139 13.33 9.49 -13.37
N TYR A 140 12.13 9.49 -13.94
CA TYR A 140 11.56 10.68 -14.59
C TYR A 140 11.28 11.81 -13.60
N ALA A 141 10.79 11.51 -12.39
CA ALA A 141 10.54 12.49 -11.34
C ALA A 141 11.83 13.23 -10.91
N MET A 142 12.97 12.55 -10.95
CA MET A 142 14.28 13.17 -10.69
C MET A 142 14.84 13.97 -11.89
N GLY A 143 14.15 14.03 -13.03
CA GLY A 143 14.67 14.62 -14.28
C GLY A 143 15.70 13.73 -14.99
N GLY A 144 15.77 12.45 -14.63
CA GLY A 144 16.70 11.47 -15.18
C GLY A 144 16.19 10.75 -16.41
N ARG A 145 17.12 10.08 -17.09
CA ARG A 145 16.83 9.19 -18.22
C ARG A 145 17.02 7.73 -17.81
N PRO A 146 15.99 6.87 -17.88
CA PRO A 146 16.15 5.43 -17.70
C PRO A 146 17.14 4.83 -18.72
N VAL A 147 17.90 3.81 -18.32
CA VAL A 147 18.90 3.16 -19.18
C VAL A 147 18.78 1.65 -19.16
N THR A 148 18.70 1.05 -17.97
CA THR A 148 18.59 -0.41 -17.83
C THR A 148 17.59 -0.79 -16.74
N ALA A 149 16.98 -1.97 -16.89
CA ALA A 149 16.07 -2.54 -15.92
C ALA A 149 16.38 -4.02 -15.63
N LEU A 150 16.00 -4.45 -14.42
CA LEU A 150 15.97 -5.85 -14.00
C LEU A 150 14.56 -6.19 -13.52
N SER A 151 13.94 -7.23 -14.08
CA SER A 151 12.59 -7.63 -13.65
C SER A 151 12.61 -8.34 -12.29
N ILE A 152 11.60 -8.09 -11.47
CA ILE A 152 11.36 -8.79 -10.20
C ILE A 152 9.98 -9.43 -10.27
N VAL A 153 9.95 -10.76 -10.12
CA VAL A 153 8.74 -11.57 -10.32
C VAL A 153 8.45 -12.42 -9.09
N GLY A 154 7.30 -12.23 -8.48
CA GLY A 154 6.63 -13.22 -7.64
C GLY A 154 5.40 -13.73 -8.37
N PHE A 155 5.31 -15.02 -8.67
CA PHE A 155 4.20 -15.57 -9.46
C PHE A 155 3.80 -16.97 -8.96
N PRO A 156 2.50 -17.25 -8.79
CA PRO A 156 2.01 -18.57 -8.37
C PRO A 156 2.02 -19.54 -9.55
N ILE A 157 3.21 -19.94 -10.00
CA ILE A 157 3.43 -20.76 -11.21
C ILE A 157 2.78 -22.15 -11.12
N GLU A 158 2.45 -22.60 -9.91
CA GLU A 158 1.77 -23.87 -9.67
C GLU A 158 0.24 -23.75 -9.80
N ILE A 159 -0.32 -22.54 -9.76
CA ILE A 159 -1.76 -22.28 -9.74
C ILE A 159 -2.23 -21.61 -11.04
N LEU A 160 -1.45 -20.65 -11.54
CA LEU A 160 -1.76 -19.87 -12.74
C LEU A 160 -0.98 -20.37 -13.96
N ASP A 161 -1.61 -20.20 -15.12
CA ASP A 161 -1.04 -20.53 -16.42
C ASP A 161 0.18 -19.63 -16.74
N ASP A 162 1.26 -20.21 -17.27
CA ASP A 162 2.50 -19.49 -17.55
C ASP A 162 2.38 -18.47 -18.69
N THR A 163 1.37 -18.61 -19.56
CA THR A 163 1.03 -17.63 -20.60
C THR A 163 0.64 -16.26 -20.01
N ILE A 164 0.11 -16.23 -18.78
CA ILE A 164 -0.17 -14.98 -18.06
C ILE A 164 1.15 -14.27 -17.74
N LEU A 165 2.14 -14.99 -17.21
CA LEU A 165 3.45 -14.43 -16.91
C LEU A 165 4.18 -14.00 -18.19
N GLU A 166 4.07 -14.77 -19.27
CA GLU A 166 4.59 -14.38 -20.59
C GLU A 166 4.00 -13.04 -21.06
N ALA A 167 2.68 -12.88 -20.97
CA ALA A 167 2.00 -11.64 -21.36
C ALA A 167 2.43 -10.44 -20.51
N ILE A 168 2.57 -10.62 -19.19
CA ILE A 168 3.08 -9.58 -18.26
C ILE A 168 4.50 -9.16 -18.66
N LEU A 169 5.40 -10.13 -18.87
CA LEU A 169 6.78 -9.84 -19.26
C LEU A 169 6.85 -9.13 -20.60
N ARG A 170 6.07 -9.58 -21.60
CA ARG A 170 6.01 -8.96 -22.93
C ARG A 170 5.54 -7.51 -22.85
N GLY A 171 4.46 -7.24 -22.12
CA GLY A 171 3.97 -5.88 -21.93
C GLY A 171 4.97 -4.97 -21.24
N GLY A 172 5.65 -5.48 -20.21
CA GLY A 172 6.72 -4.74 -19.54
C GLY A 172 7.91 -4.45 -20.46
N MET A 173 8.33 -5.42 -21.25
CA MET A 173 9.40 -5.26 -22.24
C MET A 173 9.05 -4.21 -23.30
N ASP A 174 7.85 -4.25 -23.86
CA ASP A 174 7.43 -3.30 -24.88
C ASP A 174 7.38 -1.87 -24.34
N LYS A 175 6.93 -1.69 -23.10
CA LYS A 175 6.93 -0.38 -22.44
C LYS A 175 8.34 0.10 -22.06
N LEU A 176 9.24 -0.79 -21.65
CA LEU A 176 10.64 -0.46 -21.41
C LEU A 176 11.36 -0.05 -22.71
N ASN A 177 11.05 -0.72 -23.82
CA ASN A 177 11.55 -0.36 -25.14
C ASN A 177 11.04 1.04 -25.56
N GLU A 178 9.75 1.35 -25.34
CA GLU A 178 9.21 2.71 -25.52
C GLU A 178 9.94 3.74 -24.63
N ALA A 179 10.41 3.32 -23.46
CA ALA A 179 11.19 4.12 -22.52
C ALA A 179 12.71 4.13 -22.82
N ASP A 180 13.18 3.56 -23.94
CA ASP A 180 14.60 3.42 -24.30
C ASP A 180 15.43 2.80 -23.15
N CYS A 181 14.83 1.90 -22.39
CA CYS A 181 15.37 1.26 -21.21
C CYS A 181 15.56 -0.24 -21.47
N ALA A 182 16.81 -0.72 -21.45
CA ALA A 182 17.09 -2.12 -21.78
C ALA A 182 16.80 -3.05 -20.60
N LEU A 183 15.91 -4.03 -20.78
CA LEU A 183 15.78 -5.14 -19.85
C LEU A 183 16.97 -6.09 -20.01
N ILE A 184 17.85 -6.13 -19.01
CA ILE A 184 19.13 -6.88 -19.08
C ILE A 184 19.18 -8.11 -18.18
N GLY A 185 18.08 -8.44 -17.51
CA GLY A 185 17.97 -9.61 -16.64
C GLY A 185 16.80 -9.49 -15.67
N GLY A 186 16.81 -10.35 -14.66
CA GLY A 186 15.79 -10.33 -13.62
C GLY A 186 15.89 -11.50 -12.64
N HIS A 187 14.97 -11.54 -11.70
CA HIS A 187 14.83 -12.60 -10.72
C HIS A 187 13.36 -12.99 -10.54
N SER A 188 13.11 -14.28 -10.34
CA SER A 188 11.77 -14.84 -10.14
C SER A 188 11.73 -15.75 -8.92
N ILE A 189 10.66 -15.62 -8.13
CA ILE A 189 10.34 -16.48 -6.98
C ILE A 189 8.92 -17.02 -7.14
N ASN A 190 8.70 -18.25 -6.66
CA ASN A 190 7.34 -18.76 -6.49
C ASN A 190 6.68 -18.00 -5.34
N ASP A 191 5.46 -17.52 -5.55
CA ASP A 191 4.74 -16.70 -4.58
C ASP A 191 3.24 -17.02 -4.65
N GLU A 192 2.51 -16.83 -3.55
CA GLU A 192 1.05 -17.06 -3.49
C GLU A 192 0.26 -15.96 -4.23
N GLU A 193 0.80 -14.74 -4.32
CA GLU A 193 0.18 -13.61 -5.03
C GLU A 193 1.13 -13.06 -6.10
N ILE A 194 0.57 -12.64 -7.24
CA ILE A 194 1.33 -11.98 -8.32
C ILE A 194 1.95 -10.68 -7.79
N LYS A 195 3.27 -10.56 -7.91
CA LYS A 195 4.07 -9.37 -7.65
C LYS A 195 4.97 -9.15 -8.84
N PHE A 196 4.89 -7.99 -9.46
CA PHE A 196 5.69 -7.71 -10.64
C PHE A 196 6.15 -6.25 -10.65
N GLY A 197 7.33 -6.04 -11.21
CA GLY A 197 7.94 -4.72 -11.32
C GLY A 197 9.40 -4.81 -11.73
N PHE A 198 10.09 -3.67 -11.69
CA PHE A 198 11.47 -3.56 -12.15
C PHE A 198 12.31 -2.77 -11.16
N ALA A 199 13.57 -3.20 -11.00
CA ALA A 199 14.63 -2.32 -10.53
C ALA A 199 15.20 -1.58 -11.74
N VAL A 200 15.24 -0.24 -11.68
CA VAL A 200 15.63 0.61 -12.80
C VAL A 200 16.88 1.40 -12.43
N THR A 201 17.80 1.47 -13.39
CA THR A 201 18.97 2.35 -13.35
C THR A 201 18.81 3.43 -14.42
N GLY A 202 18.82 4.67 -13.98
CA GLY A 202 18.84 5.86 -14.82
C GLY A 202 20.13 6.65 -14.68
N LEU A 203 20.24 7.69 -15.51
CA LEU A 203 21.35 8.64 -15.50
C LEU A 203 20.82 10.08 -15.44
N ILE A 204 21.53 10.92 -14.67
CA ILE A 204 21.38 12.37 -14.68
C ILE A 204 22.74 13.00 -14.96
N GLU A 205 22.73 14.03 -15.81
CA GLU A 205 23.88 14.94 -15.96
C GLU A 205 23.96 15.86 -14.75
N THR A 206 25.09 15.83 -14.06
CA THR A 206 25.32 16.58 -12.83
C THR A 206 26.34 17.70 -13.05
N THR A 207 26.20 18.78 -12.30
CA THR A 207 27.31 19.70 -12.02
C THR A 207 28.04 19.25 -10.74
N PRO A 208 29.28 19.71 -10.48
CA PRO A 208 30.06 19.30 -9.30
C PRO A 208 29.34 19.50 -7.96
N ASP A 209 28.41 20.44 -7.92
CA ASP A 209 27.51 20.67 -6.81
C ASP A 209 26.06 20.60 -7.32
N LEU A 210 25.44 19.42 -7.14
CA LEU A 210 24.02 19.17 -7.42
C LEU A 210 23.07 20.12 -6.69
N LEU A 211 23.55 20.76 -5.62
CA LEU A 211 22.80 21.72 -4.80
C LEU A 211 23.05 23.16 -5.24
N SER A 212 24.04 23.41 -6.10
CA SER A 212 24.25 24.69 -6.77
C SER A 212 23.50 24.70 -8.11
N GLY A 213 22.83 25.81 -8.43
CA GLY A 213 22.04 25.93 -9.66
C GLY A 213 22.82 25.49 -10.91
N GLY A 214 22.16 24.71 -11.78
CA GLY A 214 22.73 24.20 -13.03
C GLY A 214 22.68 22.68 -13.22
N SER A 215 22.35 21.90 -12.18
CA SER A 215 22.05 20.47 -12.32
C SER A 215 20.73 20.24 -13.07
N LYS A 216 20.64 19.17 -13.87
CA LYS A 216 19.36 18.70 -14.46
C LYS A 216 18.52 17.88 -13.49
N ALA A 217 19.05 17.56 -12.30
CA ALA A 217 18.29 16.88 -11.26
C ALA A 217 17.19 17.80 -10.72
N VAL A 218 15.98 17.28 -10.65
CA VAL A 218 14.85 17.92 -9.95
C VAL A 218 14.62 17.15 -8.65
N LEU A 219 14.64 17.85 -7.53
CA LEU A 219 14.41 17.24 -6.21
C LEU A 219 13.02 17.61 -5.71
N ARG A 220 12.43 16.78 -4.85
CA ARG A 220 11.10 17.06 -4.29
C ARG A 220 11.08 18.21 -3.28
N ASP A 221 12.21 18.54 -2.65
CA ASP A 221 12.29 19.44 -1.49
C ASP A 221 12.73 20.88 -1.81
N ARG A 222 12.45 21.34 -3.02
CA ARG A 222 12.94 22.63 -3.56
C ARG A 222 11.84 23.58 -4.03
N ALA A 223 10.59 23.31 -3.67
CA ALA A 223 9.46 24.16 -4.03
C ALA A 223 9.59 25.55 -3.40
N GLN A 224 9.20 26.60 -4.11
CA GLN A 224 9.37 27.99 -3.68
C GLN A 224 8.03 28.72 -3.57
N PRO A 225 7.87 29.65 -2.61
CA PRO A 225 6.72 30.54 -2.57
C PRO A 225 6.48 31.24 -3.92
N GLY A 226 5.25 31.20 -4.41
CA GLY A 226 4.86 31.74 -5.71
C GLY A 226 4.82 30.72 -6.84
N ASP A 227 5.39 29.51 -6.66
CA ASP A 227 5.27 28.44 -7.64
C ASP A 227 3.81 28.01 -7.84
N LEU A 228 3.47 27.63 -9.06
CA LEU A 228 2.24 26.93 -9.38
C LEU A 228 2.48 25.41 -9.35
N LEU A 229 1.50 24.69 -8.82
CA LEU A 229 1.51 23.22 -8.78
C LEU A 229 0.79 22.67 -10.00
N VAL A 230 1.49 21.88 -10.80
CA VAL A 230 0.96 21.23 -12.00
C VAL A 230 0.91 19.72 -11.79
N LEU A 231 -0.25 19.10 -12.06
CA LEU A 231 -0.43 17.65 -12.08
C LEU A 231 -0.63 17.18 -13.52
N THR A 232 0.06 16.10 -13.90
CA THR A 232 0.16 15.66 -15.31
C THR A 232 -0.69 14.45 -15.67
N LYS A 233 -1.31 13.77 -14.70
CA LYS A 233 -2.27 12.68 -14.92
C LYS A 233 -3.46 12.82 -13.97
N PRO A 234 -4.64 12.30 -14.34
CA PRO A 234 -5.80 12.34 -13.45
C PRO A 234 -5.63 11.42 -12.23
N LEU A 235 -6.25 11.79 -11.11
CA LEU A 235 -6.36 10.94 -9.91
C LEU A 235 -7.52 9.96 -10.03
N GLY A 236 -7.49 8.91 -9.20
CA GLY A 236 -8.60 7.96 -9.01
C GLY A 236 -8.32 6.54 -9.46
N THR A 237 -7.08 6.21 -9.79
CA THR A 237 -6.70 4.87 -10.26
C THR A 237 -6.92 3.79 -9.19
N GLY A 238 -6.70 4.11 -7.90
CA GLY A 238 -6.93 3.18 -6.80
C GLY A 238 -8.41 2.89 -6.56
N VAL A 239 -9.26 3.92 -6.64
CA VAL A 239 -10.72 3.79 -6.60
C VAL A 239 -11.23 2.89 -7.72
N ILE A 240 -10.78 3.11 -8.96
CA ILE A 240 -11.22 2.32 -10.13
C ILE A 240 -10.74 0.87 -10.01
N ALA A 241 -9.48 0.65 -9.63
CA ALA A 241 -8.96 -0.70 -9.44
C ALA A 241 -9.72 -1.44 -8.33
N PHE A 242 -10.05 -0.78 -7.22
CA PHE A 242 -10.86 -1.38 -6.16
C PHE A 242 -12.29 -1.71 -6.62
N ALA A 243 -12.93 -0.81 -7.37
CA ALA A 243 -14.24 -1.09 -7.96
C ALA A 243 -14.18 -2.29 -8.92
N ALA A 244 -13.09 -2.46 -9.70
CA ALA A 244 -12.87 -3.64 -10.54
C ALA A 244 -12.72 -4.93 -9.73
N GLN A 245 -12.00 -4.90 -8.61
CA GLN A 245 -11.90 -6.05 -7.70
C GLN A 245 -13.28 -6.53 -7.21
N LEU A 246 -14.21 -5.60 -7.04
CA LEU A 246 -15.60 -5.87 -6.63
C LEU A 246 -16.52 -6.24 -7.81
N GLY A 247 -16.05 -6.15 -9.06
CA GLY A 247 -16.88 -6.33 -10.25
C GLY A 247 -17.88 -5.19 -10.49
N LEU A 248 -17.59 -3.99 -9.95
CA LEU A 248 -18.46 -2.81 -10.00
C LEU A 248 -18.12 -1.82 -11.12
N VAL A 249 -17.11 -2.11 -11.91
CA VAL A 249 -16.69 -1.29 -13.04
C VAL A 249 -16.58 -2.15 -14.29
N ASP A 250 -16.94 -1.59 -15.43
CA ASP A 250 -16.81 -2.26 -16.72
C ASP A 250 -15.34 -2.30 -17.19
N GLU A 251 -15.05 -3.25 -18.09
CA GLU A 251 -13.71 -3.47 -18.64
C GLU A 251 -13.18 -2.25 -19.39
N GLU A 252 -14.05 -1.46 -20.03
CA GLU A 252 -13.64 -0.32 -20.86
C GLU A 252 -13.14 0.85 -20.00
N THR A 253 -13.81 1.09 -18.87
CA THR A 253 -13.41 2.07 -17.85
C THR A 253 -12.10 1.65 -17.18
N LEU A 254 -11.94 0.37 -16.81
CA LEU A 254 -10.68 -0.13 -16.25
C LEU A 254 -9.53 -0.02 -17.27
N ALA A 255 -9.79 -0.36 -18.54
CA ALA A 255 -8.81 -0.24 -19.60
C ALA A 255 -8.44 1.22 -19.89
N GLU A 256 -9.37 2.18 -19.76
CA GLU A 256 -9.09 3.61 -19.87
C GLU A 256 -8.14 4.09 -18.76
N ALA A 257 -8.44 3.77 -17.50
CA ALA A 257 -7.52 4.04 -16.39
C ALA A 257 -6.16 3.36 -16.64
N GLY A 258 -6.17 2.12 -17.12
CA GLY A 258 -4.98 1.36 -17.48
C GLY A 258 -4.11 2.02 -18.55
N ARG A 259 -4.70 2.67 -19.56
CA ARG A 259 -3.93 3.42 -20.57
C ARG A 259 -3.22 4.64 -19.97
N TRP A 260 -3.87 5.37 -19.06
CA TRP A 260 -3.22 6.46 -18.32
C TRP A 260 -2.11 5.95 -17.41
N MET A 261 -2.34 4.83 -16.72
CA MET A 261 -1.32 4.17 -15.90
C MET A 261 -0.14 3.68 -16.75
N ALA A 262 -0.37 3.22 -17.98
CA ALA A 262 0.69 2.74 -18.88
C ALA A 262 1.43 3.88 -19.62
N ALA A 263 0.94 5.12 -19.59
CA ALA A 263 1.60 6.26 -20.21
C ALA A 263 2.89 6.63 -19.45
N LEU A 264 4.00 6.82 -20.16
CA LEU A 264 5.26 7.22 -19.55
C LEU A 264 5.23 8.69 -19.12
N ASN A 265 5.88 9.01 -17.99
CA ASN A 265 6.11 10.39 -17.56
C ASN A 265 7.24 11.11 -18.33
N ARG A 266 7.74 10.52 -19.43
CA ARG A 266 8.89 11.00 -20.21
C ARG A 266 8.74 12.45 -20.67
N GLU A 267 7.66 12.76 -21.39
CA GLU A 267 7.49 14.10 -21.96
C GLU A 267 7.37 15.16 -20.87
N ALA A 268 6.65 14.84 -19.78
CA ALA A 268 6.53 15.72 -18.62
C ALA A 268 7.90 15.96 -17.96
N ALA A 269 8.72 14.92 -17.82
CA ALA A 269 10.06 15.05 -17.24
C ALA A 269 11.01 15.88 -18.13
N GLU A 270 10.99 15.68 -19.44
CA GLU A 270 11.81 16.48 -20.36
C GLU A 270 11.40 17.96 -20.35
N LEU A 271 10.09 18.23 -20.31
CA LEU A 271 9.55 19.59 -20.30
C LEU A 271 9.76 20.28 -18.95
N MET A 272 9.62 19.59 -17.82
CA MET A 272 9.80 20.21 -16.51
C MET A 272 11.26 20.68 -16.32
N VAL A 273 12.23 19.89 -16.79
CA VAL A 273 13.66 20.27 -16.76
C VAL A 273 13.90 21.46 -17.68
N ARG A 274 13.31 21.45 -18.89
CA ARG A 274 13.44 22.56 -19.84
C ARG A 274 12.87 23.89 -19.31
N HIS A 275 11.73 23.81 -18.64
CA HIS A 275 11.02 24.96 -18.08
C HIS A 275 11.56 25.39 -16.71
N GLY A 276 12.58 24.70 -16.18
CA GLY A 276 13.24 25.08 -14.93
C GLY A 276 12.37 24.82 -13.70
N ALA A 277 11.73 23.66 -13.63
CA ALA A 277 10.98 23.24 -12.44
C ALA A 277 11.83 23.36 -11.18
N HIS A 278 11.23 23.92 -10.13
CA HIS A 278 11.88 24.04 -8.84
C HIS A 278 11.84 22.72 -8.08
N ALA A 279 10.70 22.02 -8.10
CA ALA A 279 10.56 20.71 -7.49
C ALA A 279 9.64 19.79 -8.28
N CYS A 280 9.82 18.49 -8.10
CA CYS A 280 8.98 17.46 -8.69
C CYS A 280 8.91 16.23 -7.78
N THR A 281 7.80 15.52 -7.84
CA THR A 281 7.65 14.14 -7.38
C THR A 281 6.60 13.44 -8.24
N ASP A 282 6.55 12.12 -8.27
CA ASP A 282 5.44 11.40 -8.90
C ASP A 282 4.36 10.99 -7.89
N VAL A 283 3.10 11.07 -8.30
CA VAL A 283 1.97 10.76 -7.41
C VAL A 283 1.66 9.26 -7.48
N THR A 284 2.03 8.52 -6.44
CA THR A 284 1.88 7.06 -6.35
C THR A 284 1.09 6.60 -5.11
N GLY A 285 1.58 5.60 -4.37
CA GLY A 285 0.82 4.85 -3.36
C GLY A 285 0.37 5.62 -2.13
N PHE A 286 0.97 6.78 -1.85
CA PHE A 286 0.58 7.66 -0.73
C PHE A 286 -0.51 8.68 -1.10
N GLY A 287 -0.98 8.66 -2.35
CA GLY A 287 -1.92 9.64 -2.87
C GLY A 287 -1.29 11.03 -3.04
N LEU A 288 -2.06 11.96 -3.61
CA LEU A 288 -1.61 13.33 -3.82
C LEU A 288 -1.24 14.01 -2.49
N ALA A 289 -2.04 13.80 -1.45
CA ALA A 289 -1.82 14.41 -0.14
C ALA A 289 -0.49 13.97 0.48
N GLY A 290 -0.17 12.67 0.48
CA GLY A 290 1.06 12.17 1.10
C GLY A 290 2.31 12.72 0.41
N HIS A 291 2.30 12.74 -0.92
CA HIS A 291 3.41 13.26 -1.74
C HIS A 291 3.56 14.78 -1.62
N LEU A 292 2.45 15.52 -1.65
CA LEU A 292 2.47 16.97 -1.48
C LEU A 292 2.91 17.39 -0.08
N VAL A 293 2.49 16.67 0.96
CA VAL A 293 2.97 16.89 2.34
C VAL A 293 4.49 16.71 2.42
N ALA A 294 5.06 15.69 1.76
CA ALA A 294 6.49 15.48 1.75
C ALA A 294 7.24 16.63 1.05
N MET A 295 6.74 17.09 -0.10
CA MET A 295 7.26 18.25 -0.82
C MET A 295 7.21 19.54 0.01
N ALA A 296 6.05 19.85 0.59
CA ALA A 296 5.83 21.07 1.35
C ALA A 296 6.72 21.12 2.61
N ARG A 297 6.81 20.01 3.36
CA ARG A 297 7.68 19.91 4.54
C ARG A 297 9.16 20.00 4.18
N GLY A 298 9.59 19.28 3.15
CA GLY A 298 10.99 19.29 2.71
C GLY A 298 11.43 20.69 2.27
N SER A 299 10.53 21.44 1.64
CA SER A 299 10.81 22.79 1.14
C SER A 299 10.55 23.90 2.19
N GLY A 300 9.93 23.59 3.33
CA GLY A 300 9.56 24.58 4.35
C GLY A 300 8.46 25.56 3.91
N VAL A 301 7.54 25.11 3.05
CA VAL A 301 6.48 25.93 2.43
C VAL A 301 5.08 25.43 2.79
N LEU A 302 4.06 26.24 2.47
CA LEU A 302 2.66 25.85 2.53
C LEU A 302 2.15 25.58 1.11
N ALA A 303 1.52 24.44 0.86
CA ALA A 303 0.86 24.17 -0.41
C ALA A 303 -0.65 24.44 -0.34
N GLU A 304 -1.22 25.06 -1.36
CA GLU A 304 -2.66 25.25 -1.51
C GLU A 304 -3.16 24.50 -2.75
N ILE A 305 -4.15 23.64 -2.59
CA ILE A 305 -4.77 22.84 -3.66
C ILE A 305 -6.22 23.23 -3.87
N ASP A 306 -6.60 23.40 -5.13
CA ASP A 306 -7.96 23.65 -5.58
C ASP A 306 -8.59 22.35 -6.12
N LEU A 307 -9.55 21.80 -5.38
CA LEU A 307 -10.23 20.56 -5.78
C LEU A 307 -11.00 20.71 -7.10
N SER A 308 -11.50 21.91 -7.41
CA SER A 308 -12.25 22.14 -8.66
C SER A 308 -11.38 22.03 -9.91
N ARG A 309 -10.08 22.32 -9.76
CA ARG A 309 -9.09 22.28 -10.85
C ARG A 309 -8.34 20.97 -10.94
N THR A 310 -8.44 20.12 -9.92
CA THR A 310 -7.71 18.86 -9.84
C THR A 310 -8.32 17.84 -10.83
N PRO A 311 -7.53 17.30 -11.78
CA PRO A 311 -8.03 16.32 -12.74
C PRO A 311 -8.30 14.98 -12.05
N VAL A 312 -9.52 14.46 -12.20
CA VAL A 312 -9.95 13.19 -11.59
C VAL A 312 -10.72 12.37 -12.62
N PHE A 313 -10.55 11.05 -12.63
CA PHE A 313 -11.41 10.19 -13.45
C PHE A 313 -12.88 10.34 -13.05
N ALA A 314 -13.76 10.51 -14.04
CA ALA A 314 -15.19 10.65 -13.77
C ALA A 314 -15.76 9.42 -13.04
N ALA A 315 -15.32 8.21 -13.39
CA ALA A 315 -15.65 6.98 -12.68
C ALA A 315 -15.18 6.97 -11.21
N ALA A 316 -13.99 7.51 -10.91
CA ALA A 316 -13.49 7.57 -9.54
C ALA A 316 -14.29 8.56 -8.67
N ALA A 317 -14.70 9.69 -9.25
CA ALA A 317 -15.57 10.64 -8.56
C ALA A 317 -16.93 9.99 -8.19
N GLU A 318 -17.52 9.21 -9.10
CA GLU A 318 -18.75 8.44 -8.81
C GLU A 318 -18.53 7.38 -7.72
N GLY A 319 -17.40 6.66 -7.78
CA GLY A 319 -17.03 5.66 -6.79
C GLY A 319 -16.94 6.25 -5.38
N LEU A 320 -16.25 7.38 -5.24
CA LEU A 320 -16.17 8.11 -3.96
C LEU A 320 -17.53 8.58 -3.46
N ALA A 321 -18.37 9.15 -4.35
CA ALA A 321 -19.71 9.61 -3.99
C ALA A 321 -20.61 8.47 -3.47
N ARG A 322 -20.28 7.22 -3.80
CA ARG A 322 -21.00 6.01 -3.34
C ARG A 322 -20.26 5.21 -2.28
N GLY A 323 -19.15 5.72 -1.73
CA GLY A 323 -18.35 5.02 -0.72
C GLY A 323 -17.61 3.78 -1.23
N VAL A 324 -17.37 3.69 -2.54
CA VAL A 324 -16.63 2.58 -3.17
C VAL A 324 -15.17 2.98 -3.33
N TYR A 325 -14.37 2.75 -2.30
CA TYR A 325 -12.92 2.94 -2.32
C TYR A 325 -12.23 1.99 -1.34
N GLY A 326 -10.97 1.65 -1.59
CA GLY A 326 -10.22 0.73 -0.75
C GLY A 326 -9.66 1.42 0.51
N GLY A 327 -9.45 0.66 1.59
CA GLY A 327 -8.91 1.17 2.86
C GLY A 327 -7.49 1.77 2.80
N GLY A 328 -6.86 1.78 1.61
CA GLY A 328 -5.66 2.58 1.35
C GLY A 328 -5.91 4.08 1.48
N VAL A 329 -7.13 4.55 1.15
CA VAL A 329 -7.58 5.93 1.34
C VAL A 329 -7.53 6.30 2.82
N ASP A 330 -8.20 5.52 3.68
CA ASP A 330 -8.25 5.81 5.12
C ASP A 330 -6.86 5.78 5.77
N ARG A 331 -6.01 4.84 5.34
CA ARG A 331 -4.61 4.75 5.82
C ARG A 331 -3.79 5.98 5.42
N ASN A 332 -3.93 6.44 4.18
CA ASN A 332 -3.22 7.62 3.70
C ASN A 332 -3.76 8.90 4.36
N GLN A 333 -5.08 8.99 4.55
CA GLN A 333 -5.72 10.06 5.30
C GLN A 333 -5.22 10.12 6.73
N ALA A 334 -5.15 8.98 7.44
CA ALA A 334 -4.67 8.94 8.81
C ALA A 334 -3.23 9.47 8.97
N TYR A 335 -2.38 9.27 7.96
CA TYR A 335 -1.03 9.83 7.94
C TYR A 335 -1.01 11.34 7.68
N ALA A 336 -1.85 11.81 6.75
CA ALA A 336 -1.83 13.18 6.25
C ALA A 336 -2.77 14.14 7.01
N MET A 337 -3.76 13.66 7.77
CA MET A 337 -4.82 14.49 8.35
C MET A 337 -4.34 15.57 9.33
N ALA A 338 -3.23 15.34 10.05
CA ALA A 338 -2.64 16.37 10.91
C ALA A 338 -1.98 17.51 10.12
N ARG A 339 -1.79 17.32 8.82
CA ARG A 339 -0.97 18.15 7.93
C ARG A 339 -1.77 18.79 6.80
N VAL A 340 -2.97 18.28 6.55
CA VAL A 340 -3.90 18.72 5.51
C VAL A 340 -5.10 19.36 6.18
N ARG A 341 -5.36 20.63 5.88
CA ARG A 341 -6.55 21.35 6.30
C ARG A 341 -7.51 21.53 5.13
N LEU A 342 -8.74 21.08 5.31
CA LEU A 342 -9.84 21.39 4.42
C LEU A 342 -10.47 22.73 4.85
N ASP A 343 -10.71 23.63 3.90
CA ASP A 343 -11.49 24.85 4.17
C ASP A 343 -12.98 24.50 4.42
N GLU A 344 -13.73 25.43 5.02
CA GLU A 344 -15.13 25.20 5.43
C GLU A 344 -16.05 24.78 4.29
N ASP A 345 -15.75 25.24 3.08
CA ASP A 345 -16.51 24.95 1.88
C ASP A 345 -16.04 23.67 1.19
N ALA A 346 -15.01 22.96 1.69
CA ALA A 346 -14.53 21.72 1.08
C ALA A 346 -15.41 20.51 1.47
N ASP A 347 -15.76 19.63 0.51
CA ASP A 347 -16.53 18.41 0.76
C ASP A 347 -15.56 17.27 1.19
N PRO A 348 -15.62 16.78 2.44
CA PRO A 348 -14.71 15.73 2.91
C PRO A 348 -14.80 14.44 2.10
N ALA A 349 -15.98 14.09 1.58
CA ALA A 349 -16.19 12.87 0.80
C ALA A 349 -15.47 12.95 -0.56
N GLN A 350 -15.44 14.14 -1.17
CA GLN A 350 -14.70 14.36 -2.42
C GLN A 350 -13.21 14.56 -2.18
N ALA A 351 -12.83 15.22 -1.08
CA ALA A 351 -11.44 15.38 -0.67
C ALA A 351 -10.74 14.03 -0.41
N ALA A 352 -11.50 12.95 -0.18
CA ALA A 352 -10.98 11.60 -0.09
C ALA A 352 -10.12 11.19 -1.31
N ILE A 353 -10.37 11.76 -2.49
CA ILE A 353 -9.55 11.52 -3.70
C ILE A 353 -8.06 11.86 -3.49
N LEU A 354 -7.76 12.83 -2.62
CA LEU A 354 -6.39 13.24 -2.34
C LEU A 354 -5.57 12.13 -1.66
N TYR A 355 -6.25 11.19 -0.99
CA TYR A 355 -5.64 10.09 -0.27
C TYR A 355 -5.69 8.77 -1.05
N ASP A 356 -6.36 8.73 -2.21
CA ASP A 356 -6.43 7.54 -3.06
C ASP A 356 -5.02 7.12 -3.53
N PRO A 357 -4.59 5.87 -3.26
CA PRO A 357 -3.32 5.35 -3.76
C PRO A 357 -3.32 5.35 -5.30
N GLN A 358 -2.46 6.16 -5.90
CA GLN A 358 -2.32 6.19 -7.35
C GLN A 358 -1.35 5.10 -7.81
N THR A 359 -1.72 4.35 -8.85
CA THR A 359 -0.80 3.41 -9.52
C THR A 359 -0.28 4.08 -10.78
N SER A 360 1.05 4.20 -10.93
CA SER A 360 1.68 4.92 -12.05
C SER A 360 1.04 6.28 -12.36
N GLY A 361 0.88 7.11 -11.32
CA GLY A 361 0.33 8.45 -11.49
C GLY A 361 1.26 9.40 -12.23
N GLY A 362 0.83 10.65 -12.33
CA GLY A 362 1.58 11.69 -13.03
C GLY A 362 2.63 12.33 -12.13
N LEU A 363 3.49 13.12 -12.75
CA LEU A 363 4.33 14.09 -12.05
C LEU A 363 3.47 15.21 -11.43
N LEU A 364 3.84 15.59 -10.21
CA LEU A 364 3.44 16.79 -9.49
C LEU A 364 4.64 17.75 -9.50
N VAL A 365 4.51 18.85 -10.24
CA VAL A 365 5.63 19.76 -10.54
C VAL A 365 5.35 21.15 -9.97
N ALA A 366 6.33 21.72 -9.27
CA ALA A 366 6.34 23.12 -8.82
C ALA A 366 7.16 23.98 -9.80
N LEU A 367 6.52 24.96 -10.42
CA LEU A 367 7.09 25.81 -11.48
C LEU A 367 6.76 27.28 -11.24
N PRO A 368 7.64 28.22 -11.63
CA PRO A 368 7.29 29.64 -11.71
C PRO A 368 6.04 29.87 -12.57
N PRO A 369 5.20 30.89 -12.30
CA PRO A 369 3.92 31.07 -12.98
C PRO A 369 3.97 31.07 -14.51
N GLU A 370 4.92 31.78 -15.11
CA GLU A 370 5.08 31.83 -16.58
C GLU A 370 5.51 30.48 -17.15
N ALA A 371 6.43 29.80 -16.47
CA ALA A 371 6.92 28.48 -16.85
C ALA A 371 5.82 27.41 -16.73
N ALA A 372 5.01 27.48 -15.68
CA ALA A 372 3.88 26.58 -15.47
C ALA A 372 2.83 26.69 -16.59
N ALA A 373 2.54 27.91 -17.05
CA ALA A 373 1.63 28.13 -18.19
C ALA A 373 2.19 27.50 -19.48
N CYS A 374 3.46 27.77 -19.80
CA CYS A 374 4.11 27.20 -20.99
C CYS A 374 4.20 25.67 -20.92
N PHE A 375 4.49 25.12 -19.74
CA PHE A 375 4.56 23.67 -19.50
C PHE A 375 3.22 22.99 -19.74
N VAL A 376 2.12 23.58 -19.25
CA VAL A 376 0.76 23.08 -19.50
C VAL A 376 0.43 23.14 -20.99
N ASP A 377 0.70 24.25 -21.66
CA ASP A 377 0.42 24.42 -23.09
C ASP A 377 1.20 23.42 -23.95
N ASP A 378 2.48 23.19 -23.64
CA ASP A 378 3.33 22.22 -24.35
C ASP A 378 2.80 20.78 -24.20
N LEU A 379 2.38 20.39 -22.99
CA LEU A 379 1.83 19.05 -22.74
C LEU A 379 0.45 18.88 -23.38
N GLN A 380 -0.41 19.89 -23.35
CA GLN A 380 -1.69 19.87 -24.05
C GLN A 380 -1.50 19.78 -25.57
N GLY A 381 -0.52 20.51 -26.12
CA GLY A 381 -0.14 20.44 -27.54
C GLY A 381 0.36 19.06 -27.98
N ARG A 382 0.80 18.22 -27.03
CA ARG A 382 1.21 16.81 -27.23
C ARG A 382 0.09 15.81 -26.97
N GLY A 383 -1.12 16.28 -26.64
CA GLY A 383 -2.30 15.44 -26.42
C GLY A 383 -2.53 15.03 -24.96
N ASN A 384 -1.80 15.59 -23.98
CA ASN A 384 -2.13 15.40 -22.57
C ASN A 384 -3.26 16.35 -22.17
N GLU A 385 -4.50 15.87 -22.24
CA GLU A 385 -5.68 16.67 -21.88
C GLU A 385 -5.89 16.81 -20.36
N ALA A 386 -5.30 15.92 -19.57
CA ALA A 386 -5.48 15.90 -18.12
C ALA A 386 -4.62 16.93 -17.39
N VAL A 387 -3.47 17.33 -17.97
CA VAL A 387 -2.54 18.26 -17.34
C VAL A 387 -3.24 19.54 -16.87
N ALA A 388 -2.98 19.92 -15.62
CA ALA A 388 -3.64 21.06 -15.00
C ALA A 388 -2.77 21.69 -13.92
N ILE A 389 -2.83 23.02 -13.85
CA ILE A 389 -2.44 23.75 -12.62
C ILE A 389 -3.54 23.49 -11.59
N ILE A 390 -3.18 22.81 -10.50
CA ILE A 390 -4.09 22.37 -9.44
C ILE A 390 -4.00 23.24 -8.18
N GLY A 391 -3.02 24.14 -8.12
CA GLY A 391 -2.74 24.86 -6.88
C GLY A 391 -1.51 25.76 -6.98
N ARG A 392 -1.01 26.17 -5.82
CA ARG A 392 0.16 27.04 -5.70
C ARG A 392 0.91 26.77 -4.39
N ILE A 393 2.17 27.20 -4.36
CA ILE A 393 3.01 27.24 -3.17
C ILE A 393 2.97 28.64 -2.57
N LEU A 394 2.80 28.69 -1.26
CA LEU A 394 2.71 29.89 -0.43
C LEU A 394 3.88 29.92 0.56
N GLU A 395 4.18 31.11 1.06
CA GLU A 395 5.01 31.23 2.26
C GLU A 395 4.33 30.47 3.41
N ASN A 396 5.12 29.78 4.24
CA ASN A 396 4.60 29.13 5.43
C ASN A 396 4.55 30.16 6.58
N PRO A 397 3.36 30.66 6.98
CA PRO A 397 3.25 31.65 8.04
C PRO A 397 3.53 31.07 9.44
N GLU A 398 3.44 29.75 9.59
CA GLU A 398 3.60 29.04 10.86
C GLU A 398 4.56 27.84 10.69
N PRO A 399 5.89 28.08 10.64
CA PRO A 399 6.88 27.01 10.43
C PRO A 399 6.85 25.90 11.48
N GLU A 400 6.33 26.20 12.67
CA GLU A 400 6.18 25.24 13.79
C GLU A 400 4.89 24.41 13.69
N SER A 401 3.96 24.78 12.81
CA SER A 401 2.73 24.04 12.58
C SER A 401 3.00 22.77 11.78
N ASP A 402 2.37 21.67 12.16
CA ASP A 402 2.37 20.44 11.35
C ASP A 402 1.55 20.61 10.05
N MET A 403 0.71 21.65 9.96
CA MET A 403 -0.13 21.95 8.79
C MET A 403 0.71 22.56 7.67
N VAL A 404 0.76 21.86 6.54
CA VAL A 404 1.56 22.26 5.36
C VAL A 404 0.78 22.17 4.05
N VAL A 405 -0.47 21.71 4.09
CA VAL A 405 -1.37 21.65 2.93
C VAL A 405 -2.71 22.24 3.30
N ARG A 406 -3.20 23.17 2.49
CA ARG A 406 -4.55 23.72 2.53
C ARG A 406 -5.32 23.28 1.28
N VAL A 407 -6.56 22.87 1.45
CA VAL A 407 -7.44 22.45 0.36
C VAL A 407 -8.63 23.38 0.30
N ILE A 408 -8.87 23.95 -0.87
CA ILE A 408 -9.94 24.91 -1.13
C ILE A 408 -10.94 24.37 -2.16
N ASN A 409 -12.17 24.90 -2.12
CA ASN A 409 -13.33 24.53 -2.94
C ASN A 409 -13.86 23.10 -2.68
N ALA A 410 -15.19 22.94 -2.68
CA ALA A 410 -15.84 21.64 -2.38
C ALA A 410 -15.79 20.58 -3.45
N ARG A 411 -15.75 20.97 -4.72
CA ARG A 411 -16.29 20.10 -5.77
C ARG A 411 -15.26 19.75 -6.81
N LEU A 412 -15.13 18.47 -7.09
CA LEU A 412 -14.45 17.94 -8.27
C LEU A 412 -15.21 18.39 -9.52
N GLN A 413 -14.58 19.22 -10.34
CA GLN A 413 -15.17 19.75 -11.58
C GLN A 413 -14.39 19.33 -12.83
N ARG A 414 -13.06 19.17 -12.72
CA ARG A 414 -12.21 18.71 -13.81
C ARG A 414 -12.22 17.18 -13.92
N LEU A 415 -13.31 16.66 -14.47
CA LEU A 415 -13.47 15.22 -14.70
C LEU A 415 -12.85 14.81 -16.05
N VAL A 416 -12.07 13.73 -16.02
CA VAL A 416 -11.38 13.15 -17.18
C VAL A 416 -11.98 11.78 -17.49
N GLY A 417 -12.04 11.46 -18.79
CA GLY A 417 -12.48 10.16 -19.26
C GLY A 417 -13.97 9.91 -19.08
N ARG A 418 -14.35 8.64 -19.15
CA ARG A 418 -15.75 8.23 -19.23
C ARG A 418 -16.46 8.30 -17.88
N ARG A 419 -17.73 8.68 -17.93
CA ARG A 419 -18.64 8.44 -16.80
C ARG A 419 -18.99 6.95 -16.79
N ALA A 420 -18.74 6.30 -15.67
CA ALA A 420 -19.18 4.94 -15.41
C ALA A 420 -20.13 4.95 -14.21
N VAL A 421 -21.16 4.12 -14.25
CA VAL A 421 -22.02 3.90 -13.08
C VAL A 421 -21.40 2.80 -12.25
N ILE A 422 -20.78 3.17 -11.14
CA ILE A 422 -20.38 2.22 -10.10
C ILE A 422 -21.62 1.99 -9.25
N ASP A 423 -22.28 0.84 -9.36
CA ASP A 423 -23.51 0.56 -8.59
C ASP A 423 -23.26 -0.48 -7.50
N PRO A 424 -23.10 -0.09 -6.22
CA PRO A 424 -22.98 -1.03 -5.11
C PRO A 424 -24.17 -1.97 -4.98
N GLY A 425 -25.36 -1.55 -5.45
CA GLY A 425 -26.58 -2.37 -5.44
C GLY A 425 -26.57 -3.52 -6.46
N ALA A 426 -25.63 -3.51 -7.41
CA ALA A 426 -25.44 -4.55 -8.40
C ALA A 426 -24.51 -5.69 -7.92
N LEU A 427 -23.95 -5.60 -6.71
CA LEU A 427 -23.19 -6.71 -6.13
C LEU A 427 -24.10 -7.93 -6.04
N PRO A 428 -23.73 -9.09 -6.61
CA PRO A 428 -24.50 -10.30 -6.40
C PRO A 428 -24.60 -10.52 -4.89
N ALA A 429 -25.83 -10.72 -4.40
CA ALA A 429 -26.02 -11.23 -3.05
C ALA A 429 -25.13 -12.46 -2.94
N ARG A 430 -24.08 -12.40 -2.10
CA ARG A 430 -23.25 -13.58 -1.85
C ARG A 430 -24.22 -14.70 -1.51
N GLU A 431 -24.21 -15.77 -2.30
CA GLU A 431 -25.00 -16.96 -2.00
C GLU A 431 -24.63 -17.35 -0.56
N SER A 432 -25.53 -17.07 0.37
CA SER A 432 -25.46 -17.68 1.67
C SER A 432 -25.67 -19.16 1.37
N THR A 433 -24.65 -19.97 1.63
CA THR A 433 -24.82 -21.42 1.66
C THR A 433 -25.78 -21.72 2.80
N THR A 434 -27.08 -21.74 2.49
CA THR A 434 -28.15 -22.10 3.39
C THR A 434 -28.14 -23.63 3.56
N GLU A 435 -27.33 -24.13 4.49
CA GLU A 435 -27.72 -25.36 5.19
C GLU A 435 -28.80 -24.99 6.21
N THR A 436 -30.05 -25.26 5.85
CA THR A 436 -31.23 -25.03 6.69
C THR A 436 -31.34 -26.10 7.78
N GLY A 437 -30.64 -25.90 8.90
CA GLY A 437 -31.08 -26.34 10.23
C GLY A 437 -31.70 -25.15 10.98
N PRO A 438 -32.47 -25.34 12.07
CA PRO A 438 -33.12 -24.21 12.74
C PRO A 438 -32.05 -23.37 13.45
N VAL A 439 -31.67 -22.25 12.84
CA VAL A 439 -30.76 -21.27 13.44
C VAL A 439 -31.60 -20.22 14.16
N SER A 440 -31.62 -20.29 15.49
CA SER A 440 -32.00 -19.13 16.31
C SER A 440 -30.89 -18.10 16.22
N PHE A 441 -31.22 -16.89 15.78
CA PHE A 441 -30.30 -15.75 15.76
C PHE A 441 -29.94 -15.37 17.21
N ASP A 442 -28.71 -15.63 17.61
CA ASP A 442 -28.05 -14.94 18.72
C ASP A 442 -26.73 -14.33 18.21
N MET A 443 -26.56 -13.04 18.49
CA MET A 443 -25.42 -12.21 18.08
C MET A 443 -24.08 -12.82 18.57
N LEU A 444 -23.28 -13.36 17.65
CA LEU A 444 -21.93 -13.85 17.94
C LEU A 444 -20.86 -12.81 17.55
N SER A 445 -20.16 -12.36 18.59
CA SER A 445 -19.05 -11.41 18.54
C SER A 445 -17.77 -12.01 17.95
N CYS A 446 -16.90 -11.15 17.41
CA CYS A 446 -15.66 -11.45 16.68
C CYS A 446 -14.52 -12.12 17.50
N CYS A 447 -14.82 -12.74 18.64
CA CYS A 447 -13.82 -13.31 19.55
C CYS A 447 -14.32 -14.63 20.14
N ASP A 448 -13.86 -15.77 19.62
CA ASP A 448 -13.63 -16.98 20.43
C ASP A 448 -12.58 -17.90 19.78
N HIS A 449 -11.67 -18.41 20.62
CA HIS A 449 -10.63 -19.39 20.32
C HIS A 449 -11.21 -20.82 20.27
N PRO A 450 -10.57 -21.78 19.57
CA PRO A 450 -11.06 -23.16 19.53
C PRO A 450 -10.92 -23.86 20.91
N PRO A 451 -11.84 -24.78 21.26
CA PRO A 451 -11.81 -25.45 22.55
C PRO A 451 -10.72 -26.53 22.64
N ASP A 452 -10.12 -26.65 23.82
CA ASP A 452 -9.19 -27.69 24.21
C ASP A 452 -9.81 -29.09 24.08
N LEU A 453 -9.18 -29.94 23.26
CA LEU A 453 -9.44 -31.37 23.20
C LEU A 453 -8.55 -32.09 24.22
N HIS A 454 -9.10 -32.36 25.40
CA HIS A 454 -8.61 -33.44 26.26
C HIS A 454 -9.75 -34.41 26.55
N GLU A 455 -9.68 -35.60 25.95
CA GLU A 455 -9.83 -36.89 26.64
C GLU A 455 -9.66 -38.08 25.68
N GLY A 456 -8.86 -39.06 26.12
CA GLY A 456 -8.91 -40.45 25.63
C GLY A 456 -7.77 -40.88 24.69
N ILE A 457 -6.72 -41.50 25.24
CA ILE A 457 -6.43 -42.94 25.06
C ILE A 457 -5.27 -43.33 26.01
N ASP A 458 -5.55 -44.39 26.75
CA ASP A 458 -4.74 -45.05 27.77
C ASP A 458 -3.80 -46.12 27.15
N GLN A 459 -2.67 -46.36 27.83
CA GLN A 459 -1.72 -47.50 27.80
C GLN A 459 -1.12 -47.99 26.45
N ASN A 460 0.21 -47.94 26.31
CA ASN A 460 1.12 -48.99 26.80
C ASN A 460 2.53 -48.92 26.13
N GLN A 461 3.57 -48.85 26.98
CA GLN A 461 4.90 -49.48 26.87
C GLN A 461 5.97 -49.06 25.82
N ASN A 462 7.06 -48.50 26.40
CA ASN A 462 8.43 -49.04 26.45
C ASN A 462 9.61 -48.32 25.72
N HIS A 463 10.45 -47.71 26.58
CA HIS A 463 11.93 -47.61 26.59
C HIS A 463 12.67 -46.50 25.81
N PRO A 464 13.89 -46.10 26.23
CA PRO A 464 14.38 -45.86 27.60
C PRO A 464 15.18 -44.53 27.73
N GLN A 465 15.20 -43.93 28.93
CA GLN A 465 16.24 -42.98 29.33
C GLN A 465 16.93 -43.49 30.61
N PRO A 466 18.28 -43.47 30.70
CA PRO A 466 18.95 -43.59 31.96
C PRO A 466 19.65 -42.30 32.41
N ALA A 467 19.50 -42.08 33.72
CA ALA A 467 20.40 -41.44 34.67
C ALA A 467 20.47 -39.89 34.72
N ALA A 468 20.49 -39.23 35.89
CA ALA A 468 20.06 -39.50 37.26
C ALA A 468 20.57 -38.31 38.11
N LYS A 469 19.71 -37.88 39.05
CA LYS A 469 19.96 -37.23 40.37
C LYS A 469 19.22 -35.91 40.50
N ALA A 470 18.00 -35.92 41.04
CA ALA A 470 17.66 -36.03 42.46
C ALA A 470 17.98 -34.74 43.24
N ILE A 471 16.99 -33.85 43.34
CA ILE A 471 16.36 -33.48 44.62
C ILE A 471 14.85 -33.39 44.35
N ALA A 472 14.08 -34.20 45.07
CA ALA A 472 12.63 -34.20 45.08
C ALA A 472 12.14 -33.46 46.33
N ALA A 473 11.06 -32.68 46.18
CA ALA A 473 9.84 -32.71 47.00
C ALA A 473 9.19 -31.32 47.14
N ASN A 474 7.92 -31.26 46.74
CA ASN A 474 6.85 -30.30 47.09
C ASN A 474 7.02 -28.83 46.68
N GLU A 475 6.14 -28.35 45.79
CA GLU A 475 5.21 -27.26 46.11
C GLU A 475 4.20 -27.04 44.98
N GLU A 476 2.94 -26.87 45.40
CA GLU A 476 1.81 -26.41 44.59
C GLU A 476 2.14 -25.08 43.91
N ASN A 477 1.55 -24.84 42.74
CA ASN A 477 1.68 -23.60 41.98
C ASN A 477 1.10 -22.42 42.78
N THR A 478 1.90 -21.81 43.65
CA THR A 478 1.57 -20.62 44.41
C THR A 478 2.21 -19.41 43.74
N MET A 479 1.41 -18.41 43.35
CA MET A 479 1.94 -17.10 42.98
C MET A 479 2.71 -16.54 44.18
N ASP A 480 3.94 -16.05 43.96
CA ASP A 480 4.71 -15.39 45.01
C ASP A 480 3.91 -14.19 45.57
N THR A 481 3.90 -14.07 46.90
CA THR A 481 3.38 -12.94 47.67
C THR A 481 3.68 -11.58 47.06
N ALA A 482 4.88 -11.38 46.50
CA ALA A 482 5.24 -10.11 45.84
C ALA A 482 4.39 -9.79 44.60
N GLN A 483 3.99 -10.81 43.82
CA GLN A 483 3.10 -10.64 42.67
C GLN A 483 1.65 -10.40 43.09
N GLN A 484 1.20 -11.03 44.18
CA GLN A 484 -0.14 -10.81 44.73
C GLN A 484 -0.29 -9.39 45.29
N ASP A 485 0.73 -8.91 46.00
CA ASP A 485 0.77 -7.54 46.55
C ASP A 485 0.80 -6.49 45.43
N ALA A 486 1.58 -6.72 44.37
CA ALA A 486 1.62 -5.83 43.21
C ALA A 486 0.26 -5.74 42.49
N LEU A 487 -0.43 -6.87 42.33
CA LEU A 487 -1.77 -6.91 41.71
C LEU A 487 -2.81 -6.20 42.59
N ALA A 488 -2.72 -6.35 43.91
CA ALA A 488 -3.59 -5.69 44.87
C ALA A 488 -3.40 -4.17 44.84
N LEU A 489 -2.15 -3.69 44.87
CA LEU A 489 -1.84 -2.26 44.77
C LEU A 489 -2.29 -1.65 43.44
N PHE A 490 -2.10 -2.38 42.33
CA PHE A 490 -2.58 -1.95 41.02
C PHE A 490 -4.12 -1.84 40.99
N SER A 491 -4.82 -2.82 41.57
CA SER A 491 -6.28 -2.80 41.71
C SER A 491 -6.77 -1.62 42.55
N GLU A 492 -6.10 -1.30 43.67
CA GLU A 492 -6.42 -0.13 44.49
C GLU A 492 -6.18 1.19 43.75
N PHE A 493 -5.04 1.31 43.06
CA PHE A 493 -4.74 2.46 42.21
C PHE A 493 -5.82 2.65 41.14
N MET A 494 -6.21 1.59 40.44
CA MET A 494 -7.23 1.66 39.40
C MET A 494 -8.61 2.02 39.97
N LYS A 495 -8.96 1.54 41.17
CA LYS A 495 -10.19 1.96 41.86
C LYS A 495 -10.16 3.45 42.20
N ALA A 496 -9.05 3.95 42.72
CA ALA A 496 -8.90 5.37 43.05
C ALA A 496 -8.90 6.27 41.80
N ALA A 497 -8.21 5.86 40.73
CA ALA A 497 -8.15 6.61 39.47
C ALA A 497 -9.53 6.69 38.78
N ASN A 498 -10.31 5.62 38.85
CA ASN A 498 -11.66 5.55 38.27
C ASN A 498 -12.76 6.10 39.19
N ALA A 499 -12.47 6.40 40.46
CA ALA A 499 -13.45 6.99 41.37
C ALA A 499 -13.89 8.38 40.87
N PRO A 500 -15.18 8.75 41.00
CA PRO A 500 -15.65 10.09 40.63
C PRO A 500 -14.89 11.19 41.38
N GLY A 501 -14.53 12.26 40.68
CA GLY A 501 -13.85 13.43 41.25
C GLY A 501 -14.28 14.70 40.53
N ARG A 502 -13.32 15.54 40.10
CA ARG A 502 -13.63 16.69 39.21
C ARG A 502 -14.17 16.27 37.84
N ILE A 503 -13.81 15.08 37.39
CA ILE A 503 -14.37 14.41 36.21
C ILE A 503 -15.23 13.27 36.74
N ASP A 504 -16.48 13.19 36.31
CA ASP A 504 -17.37 12.13 36.71
C ASP A 504 -16.97 10.77 36.10
N GLY A 505 -17.57 9.69 36.62
CA GLY A 505 -17.25 8.33 36.18
C GLY A 505 -17.59 8.04 34.72
N ARG A 506 -18.59 8.76 34.16
CA ARG A 506 -19.03 8.62 32.77
C ARG A 506 -17.96 9.17 31.82
N HIS A 507 -17.54 10.42 32.03
CA HIS A 507 -16.52 11.07 31.21
C HIS A 507 -15.17 10.39 31.33
N LYS A 508 -14.77 9.93 32.53
CA LYS A 508 -13.54 9.13 32.68
C LYS A 508 -13.59 7.83 31.87
N LYS A 509 -14.77 7.20 31.74
CA LYS A 509 -14.94 5.98 30.96
C LYS A 509 -14.78 6.23 29.46
N LEU A 510 -15.42 7.28 28.96
CA LEU A 510 -15.30 7.71 27.56
C LEU A 510 -13.85 8.07 27.21
N MET A 511 -13.16 8.80 28.10
CA MET A 511 -11.73 9.09 27.95
C MET A 511 -10.88 7.81 27.88
N ALA A 512 -11.17 6.80 28.71
CA ALA A 512 -10.45 5.53 28.70
C ALA A 512 -10.71 4.71 27.42
N ILE A 513 -11.92 4.78 26.86
CA ILE A 513 -12.26 4.18 25.55
C ILE A 513 -11.45 4.88 24.45
N ALA A 514 -11.49 6.21 24.39
CA ALA A 514 -10.73 7.00 23.40
C ALA A 514 -9.22 6.72 23.47
N LEU A 515 -8.64 6.66 24.68
CA LEU A 515 -7.23 6.30 24.88
C LEU A 515 -6.94 4.86 24.44
N SER A 516 -7.85 3.92 24.69
CA SER A 516 -7.66 2.52 24.26
C SER A 516 -7.69 2.37 22.74
N ILE A 517 -8.52 3.15 22.06
CA ILE A 517 -8.56 3.23 20.59
C ILE A 517 -7.27 3.87 20.06
N ALA A 518 -6.88 5.03 20.59
CA ALA A 518 -5.68 5.75 20.17
C ALA A 518 -4.38 4.93 20.36
N HIS A 519 -4.33 4.06 21.36
CA HIS A 519 -3.18 3.19 21.63
C HIS A 519 -3.33 1.76 21.11
N HIS A 520 -4.40 1.44 20.37
CA HIS A 520 -4.69 0.10 19.84
C HIS A 520 -4.63 -1.03 20.90
N CYS A 521 -5.00 -0.73 22.15
CA CYS A 521 -4.97 -1.70 23.24
C CYS A 521 -6.30 -2.46 23.32
N HIS A 522 -6.40 -3.55 22.55
CA HIS A 522 -7.62 -4.35 22.44
C HIS A 522 -8.15 -4.89 23.80
N PRO A 523 -7.30 -5.38 24.73
CA PRO A 523 -7.75 -5.82 26.05
C PRO A 523 -8.37 -4.69 26.88
N CYS A 524 -7.77 -3.50 26.87
CA CYS A 524 -8.30 -2.34 27.58
C CYS A 524 -9.61 -1.84 26.96
N LEU A 525 -9.67 -1.79 25.62
CA LEU A 525 -10.88 -1.38 24.91
C LEU A 525 -12.07 -2.28 25.29
N LYS A 526 -11.86 -3.61 25.30
CA LYS A 526 -12.89 -4.58 25.72
C LYS A 526 -13.40 -4.31 27.13
N ILE A 527 -12.50 -4.10 28.09
CA ILE A 527 -12.85 -3.84 29.50
C ILE A 527 -13.62 -2.51 29.63
N HIS A 528 -13.19 -1.47 28.93
CA HIS A 528 -13.79 -0.15 29.04
C HIS A 528 -15.14 -0.05 28.33
N LEU A 529 -15.32 -0.70 27.18
CA LEU A 529 -16.62 -0.81 26.50
C LEU A 529 -17.64 -1.56 27.37
N GLN A 530 -17.25 -2.71 27.94
CA GLN A 530 -18.13 -3.44 28.87
C GLN A 530 -18.55 -2.59 30.07
N SER A 531 -17.60 -1.83 30.62
CA SER A 531 -17.88 -0.93 31.75
C SER A 531 -18.72 0.30 31.34
N ALA A 532 -18.63 0.79 30.11
CA ALA A 532 -19.47 1.88 29.60
C ALA A 532 -20.93 1.43 29.42
N VAL A 533 -21.15 0.23 28.89
CA VAL A 533 -22.48 -0.38 28.78
C VAL A 533 -23.11 -0.56 30.17
N GLN A 534 -22.34 -1.03 31.16
CA GLN A 534 -22.81 -1.15 32.54
C GLN A 534 -23.17 0.20 33.19
N LEU A 535 -22.53 1.29 32.76
CA LEU A 535 -22.84 2.65 33.22
C LEU A 535 -24.01 3.30 32.46
N GLY A 536 -24.61 2.59 31.49
CA GLY A 536 -25.72 3.09 30.70
C GLY A 536 -25.34 4.21 29.73
N ILE A 537 -24.07 4.25 29.29
CA ILE A 537 -23.61 5.21 28.27
C ILE A 537 -24.20 4.77 26.92
N PRO A 538 -24.92 5.64 26.20
CA PRO A 538 -25.53 5.28 24.92
C PRO A 538 -24.48 5.02 23.84
N ALA A 539 -24.80 4.13 22.90
CA ALA A 539 -23.90 3.78 21.80
C ALA A 539 -23.48 5.00 20.97
N GLU A 540 -24.41 5.93 20.71
CA GLU A 540 -24.15 7.20 19.99
C GLU A 540 -23.10 8.12 20.64
N GLU A 541 -22.77 7.90 21.92
CA GLU A 541 -21.75 8.66 22.64
C GLU A 541 -20.45 7.87 22.83
N ILE A 542 -20.51 6.55 22.61
CA ILE A 542 -19.35 5.66 22.57
C ILE A 542 -18.71 5.68 21.17
N ASP A 543 -19.55 5.68 20.14
CA ASP A 543 -19.22 5.84 18.73
C ASP A 543 -18.79 7.29 18.44
#